data_AF-A0ABD3QB25-F1
#
_entry.id   AF-A0ABD3QB25-F1
#
_cell.length_a   1.000
_cell.length_b   1.000
_cell.length_c   1.000
_cell.angle_alpha   90.00
_cell.angle_beta   90.00
_cell.angle_gamma   90.00
#
_symmetry.space_group_name_H-M   'P 1'
#
loop_
_entity.id
_entity.type
_entity.pdbx_description
1 polymer ?
#
loop_
_entity_poly.entity_id
_entity_poly.type
_entity_poly.pdbx_seq_one_letter_code
_entity_poly.pdbx_strand_id
1 'polypeptide(L)'
;MATERDSLIGRPERSPQPSPRSNCQVVSNWVLTFAVSLLAITLFIHGSSPFANLAQPAESSPAAADKSPTKVFSPHTKGRYYATQFISFTINTLGGSASDGECEGRPVDPKVDGCYLGDDDLETDINHRLAILEDVLRTIKNDHFKEEPEIDRDPRVLKILMLPEFYLRGPTGAYPTDAMFETDGEKGELVKLSDKIHEMIADPAFEDYLFVFGTIIASEAINGKGGKHSAKDYLYFNFAPVYRGGPEVDDPDHKHRYIILKKYISGADFLSRAELPNPSEEDMHRYGNEDSSTILAETFAKRNMTVVTDNYLDIEGIKVGIEICLDHRMGSLYNNLRIKRNGELVDVQLIISAGMSIERGINPVRPGGVVYLTDGGASSAACLRTDNGVFDPNHVCRNSPGGLQHRPHGGAGYTNFIPLAGCIDMEQDELLEGYYSRFQTQGCAFTLSTYGIDVMDKFSYYPPSIEIYPTVALP
;
A
#
# COMPACT_ATOMS: atom_id res chain seq x y z
N MET A 1 -72.92 27.24 15.11
CA MET A 1 -72.47 27.48 13.73
C MET A 1 -71.44 26.42 13.40
N ALA A 2 -71.74 25.65 12.36
CA ALA A 2 -70.99 24.48 11.92
C ALA A 2 -69.94 24.88 10.89
N THR A 3 -68.80 24.18 10.93
CA THR A 3 -67.76 23.88 9.90
C THR A 3 -66.48 23.53 10.69
N GLU A 4 -65.59 22.62 10.32
CA GLU A 4 -65.47 21.62 9.27
C GLU A 4 -64.42 20.63 9.81
N ARG A 5 -64.63 19.33 9.61
CA ARG A 5 -63.67 18.27 9.95
C ARG A 5 -62.78 18.06 8.73
N ASP A 6 -61.48 18.28 8.86
CA ASP A 6 -60.49 17.72 7.95
C ASP A 6 -59.63 16.68 8.66
N SER A 7 -59.71 15.48 8.09
CA SER A 7 -59.01 14.26 8.47
C SER A 7 -57.59 14.26 7.92
N LEU A 8 -56.59 14.31 8.80
CA LEU A 8 -55.20 14.00 8.46
C LEU A 8 -55.01 12.48 8.47
N ILE A 9 -54.84 11.92 7.27
CA ILE A 9 -54.43 10.54 7.02
C ILE A 9 -52.94 10.42 7.39
N GLY A 10 -52.65 9.62 8.42
CA GLY A 10 -51.29 9.24 8.79
C GLY A 10 -50.65 8.37 7.72
N ARG A 11 -49.44 8.74 7.29
CA ARG A 11 -48.52 7.84 6.58
C ARG A 11 -47.67 7.10 7.63
N PRO A 12 -47.45 5.78 7.47
CA PRO A 12 -46.59 5.05 8.39
C PRO A 12 -45.12 5.41 8.15
N GLU A 13 -44.40 5.70 9.24
CA GLU A 13 -42.94 5.77 9.27
C GLU A 13 -42.38 4.44 8.75
N ARG A 14 -41.55 4.51 7.69
CA ARG A 14 -40.72 3.38 7.29
C ARG A 14 -39.53 3.33 8.24
N SER A 15 -39.48 2.26 9.03
CA SER A 15 -38.29 1.87 9.77
C SER A 15 -37.08 1.75 8.83
N PRO A 16 -35.90 2.26 9.20
CA PRO A 16 -34.69 2.06 8.42
C PRO A 16 -34.34 0.57 8.45
N GLN A 17 -34.22 -0.04 7.27
CA GLN A 17 -33.67 -1.38 7.15
C GLN A 17 -32.20 -1.37 7.58
N PRO A 18 -31.75 -2.35 8.39
CA PRO A 18 -30.35 -2.49 8.73
C PRO A 18 -29.54 -2.77 7.45
N SER A 19 -28.44 -2.06 7.29
CA SER A 19 -27.45 -2.32 6.25
C SER A 19 -26.89 -3.74 6.39
N PRO A 20 -26.53 -4.40 5.27
CA PRO A 20 -25.97 -5.74 5.32
C PRO A 20 -24.62 -5.72 6.05
N ARG A 21 -24.52 -6.48 7.14
CA ARG A 21 -23.25 -6.76 7.82
C ARG A 21 -22.30 -7.44 6.84
N SER A 22 -21.19 -6.79 6.52
CA SER A 22 -20.12 -7.37 5.72
C SER A 22 -19.15 -8.09 6.66
N ASN A 23 -19.34 -9.40 6.81
CA ASN A 23 -18.36 -10.25 7.47
C ASN A 23 -17.10 -10.31 6.59
N CYS A 24 -16.00 -9.68 7.02
CA CYS A 24 -14.66 -10.09 6.60
C CYS A 24 -14.36 -11.45 7.24
N GLN A 25 -14.79 -12.54 6.61
CA GLN A 25 -14.28 -13.85 6.97
C GLN A 25 -12.88 -14.02 6.37
N VAL A 26 -11.88 -14.00 7.25
CA VAL A 26 -10.61 -14.69 7.02
C VAL A 26 -10.97 -16.17 6.87
N VAL A 27 -10.85 -16.71 5.65
CA VAL A 27 -11.17 -18.11 5.37
C VAL A 27 -9.97 -18.96 5.78
N SER A 28 -9.97 -19.49 7.01
CA SER A 28 -9.10 -20.61 7.37
C SER A 28 -9.69 -21.89 6.79
N ASN A 29 -9.04 -22.49 5.79
CA ASN A 29 -9.50 -23.69 5.09
C ASN A 29 -8.54 -24.87 5.32
N TRP A 30 -8.76 -25.65 6.38
CA TRP A 30 -8.22 -27.01 6.64
C TRP A 30 -9.17 -27.62 7.70
N VAL A 31 -9.76 -28.83 7.68
CA VAL A 31 -9.42 -30.16 7.15
C VAL A 31 -10.71 -31.02 7.11
N LEU A 32 -10.94 -31.82 6.06
CA LEU A 32 -11.38 -33.24 6.06
C LEU A 32 -11.64 -33.65 4.59
N THR A 33 -11.01 -34.68 4.03
CA THR A 33 -11.52 -36.06 4.08
C THR A 33 -10.44 -37.10 3.71
N PHE A 34 -10.52 -38.24 4.38
CA PHE A 34 -9.83 -39.54 4.30
C PHE A 34 -9.59 -40.16 2.89
N ALA A 35 -8.50 -40.92 2.71
CA ALA A 35 -8.49 -42.40 2.75
C ALA A 35 -7.17 -43.07 2.25
N VAL A 36 -6.56 -43.88 3.13
CA VAL A 36 -5.98 -45.23 2.96
C VAL A 36 -5.15 -45.57 1.70
N SER A 37 -3.87 -45.91 1.88
CA SER A 37 -3.29 -47.20 1.42
C SER A 37 -1.95 -47.50 2.09
N LEU A 38 -1.86 -48.72 2.65
CA LEU A 38 -0.79 -49.30 3.43
C LEU A 38 0.03 -50.28 2.57
N LEU A 39 1.33 -50.38 2.84
CA LEU A 39 2.26 -51.50 2.59
C LEU A 39 2.53 -51.97 1.14
N ALA A 40 3.80 -51.82 0.71
CA ALA A 40 4.66 -52.97 0.39
C ALA A 40 6.14 -52.54 0.31
N ILE A 41 6.94 -53.00 1.28
CA ILE A 41 8.40 -53.05 1.22
C ILE A 41 8.78 -54.37 0.52
N THR A 42 9.68 -54.31 -0.46
CA THR A 42 10.55 -55.45 -0.80
C THR A 42 11.85 -54.96 -1.42
N LEU A 43 12.95 -55.29 -0.75
CA LEU A 43 14.34 -55.20 -1.21
C LEU A 43 14.61 -56.22 -2.32
N PHE A 44 15.43 -55.87 -3.33
CA PHE A 44 16.44 -56.77 -3.91
C PHE A 44 17.63 -56.03 -4.56
N ILE A 45 18.76 -56.19 -3.87
CA ILE A 45 20.19 -56.33 -4.21
C ILE A 45 20.63 -56.44 -5.71
N HIS A 46 21.67 -55.66 -6.02
CA HIS A 46 22.82 -55.83 -6.96
C HIS A 46 22.62 -56.24 -8.43
N GLY A 47 23.17 -55.43 -9.33
CA GLY A 47 23.51 -55.81 -10.70
C GLY A 47 24.39 -54.75 -11.38
N SER A 48 25.64 -55.09 -11.64
CA SER A 48 26.71 -54.24 -12.15
C SER A 48 26.71 -54.12 -13.69
N SER A 49 27.27 -53.00 -14.17
CA SER A 49 28.03 -52.83 -15.43
C SER A 49 27.23 -52.48 -16.72
N PRO A 50 27.88 -52.08 -17.83
CA PRO A 50 28.02 -50.65 -18.18
C PRO A 50 27.76 -50.37 -19.68
N PHE A 51 26.95 -49.39 -20.07
CA PHE A 51 27.01 -48.93 -21.47
C PHE A 51 26.79 -47.44 -21.61
N ALA A 52 27.79 -46.84 -22.26
CA ALA A 52 27.77 -45.53 -22.85
C ALA A 52 26.59 -45.38 -23.82
N ASN A 53 25.98 -44.19 -23.82
CA ASN A 53 25.75 -43.47 -25.06
C ASN A 53 25.53 -41.99 -24.78
N LEU A 54 26.33 -41.18 -25.47
CA LEU A 54 26.19 -39.76 -25.62
C LEU A 54 24.78 -39.42 -26.14
N ALA A 55 24.11 -38.51 -25.45
CA ALA A 55 23.11 -37.64 -26.05
C ALA A 55 23.46 -36.21 -25.64
N GLN A 56 23.83 -35.40 -26.63
CA GLN A 56 24.06 -33.96 -26.49
C GLN A 56 22.76 -33.28 -26.03
N PRO A 57 22.79 -32.34 -25.07
CA PRO A 57 21.68 -31.43 -24.88
C PRO A 57 21.66 -30.45 -26.06
N ALA A 58 20.49 -30.31 -26.67
CA ALA A 58 20.23 -29.35 -27.72
C ALA A 58 20.47 -27.92 -27.19
N GLU A 59 21.32 -27.17 -27.88
CA GLU A 59 21.43 -25.72 -27.75
C GLU A 59 20.08 -25.10 -28.11
N SER A 60 19.35 -24.63 -27.10
CA SER A 60 18.22 -23.72 -27.29
C SER A 60 18.79 -22.32 -27.56
N SER A 61 18.69 -21.87 -28.81
CA SER A 61 18.97 -20.48 -29.21
C SER A 61 18.22 -19.49 -28.31
N PRO A 62 18.88 -18.40 -27.85
CA PRO A 62 18.18 -17.32 -27.16
C PRO A 62 17.22 -16.65 -28.13
N ALA A 63 15.96 -16.52 -27.70
CA ALA A 63 14.96 -15.71 -28.38
C ALA A 63 15.48 -14.27 -28.47
N ALA A 64 15.58 -13.77 -29.68
CA ALA A 64 15.94 -12.38 -29.94
C ALA A 64 14.94 -11.47 -29.23
N ALA A 65 15.42 -10.67 -28.28
CA ALA A 65 14.68 -9.58 -27.69
C ALA A 65 14.24 -8.64 -28.82
N ASP A 66 12.92 -8.60 -29.05
CA ASP A 66 12.29 -7.76 -30.03
C ASP A 66 12.51 -6.31 -29.63
N LYS A 67 13.34 -5.59 -30.42
CA LYS A 67 13.64 -4.19 -30.19
C LYS A 67 12.36 -3.40 -30.37
N SER A 68 11.81 -2.95 -29.25
CA SER A 68 10.58 -2.19 -29.12
C SER A 68 10.48 -1.07 -30.18
N PRO A 69 9.27 -0.81 -30.71
CA PRO A 69 9.07 0.23 -31.72
C PRO A 69 9.37 1.61 -31.13
N THR A 70 10.25 2.35 -31.81
CA THR A 70 10.49 3.79 -31.61
C THR A 70 9.16 4.55 -31.65
N LYS A 71 8.62 4.87 -30.47
CA LYS A 71 7.43 5.73 -30.32
C LYS A 71 7.81 7.16 -30.72
N VAL A 72 7.13 7.66 -31.73
CA VAL A 72 7.15 9.09 -32.11
C VAL A 72 6.41 9.86 -31.02
N PHE A 73 7.16 10.59 -30.19
CA PHE A 73 6.59 11.45 -29.15
C PHE A 73 5.87 12.65 -29.76
N SER A 74 4.62 12.87 -29.35
CA SER A 74 3.88 14.10 -29.66
C SER A 74 4.40 15.22 -28.75
N PRO A 75 4.94 16.34 -29.27
CA PRO A 75 5.72 17.33 -28.51
C PRO A 75 4.89 18.30 -27.64
N HIS A 76 3.71 17.90 -27.14
CA HIS A 76 2.76 18.82 -26.49
C HIS A 76 2.15 18.29 -25.19
N THR A 77 2.92 17.68 -24.28
CA THR A 77 2.46 17.58 -22.88
C THR A 77 2.66 18.94 -22.22
N LYS A 78 1.56 19.57 -21.79
CA LYS A 78 1.58 20.81 -21.01
C LYS A 78 1.95 20.46 -19.56
N GLY A 79 3.23 20.29 -19.26
CA GLY A 79 3.69 20.00 -17.91
C GLY A 79 5.19 19.72 -17.85
N ARG A 80 5.77 19.72 -16.65
CA ARG A 80 7.19 19.36 -16.42
C ARG A 80 7.44 17.90 -16.81
N TYR A 81 6.49 17.03 -16.49
CA TYR A 81 6.59 15.60 -16.74
C TYR A 81 5.73 15.17 -17.93
N TYR A 82 6.24 14.22 -18.70
CA TYR A 82 5.48 13.53 -19.75
C TYR A 82 5.16 12.08 -19.38
N ALA A 83 5.74 11.56 -18.30
CA ALA A 83 5.62 10.17 -17.88
C ALA A 83 5.83 10.02 -16.37
N THR A 84 5.43 8.86 -15.85
CA THR A 84 5.72 8.43 -14.47
C THR A 84 6.45 7.10 -14.47
N GLN A 85 7.31 6.88 -13.48
CA GLN A 85 7.86 5.58 -13.16
C GLN A 85 7.49 5.23 -11.72
N PHE A 86 7.02 4.00 -11.50
CA PHE A 86 6.60 3.54 -10.18
C PHE A 86 7.65 2.64 -9.55
N ILE A 87 7.95 2.91 -8.29
CA ILE A 87 8.92 2.20 -7.47
C ILE A 87 8.20 1.82 -6.18
N SER A 88 8.11 0.53 -5.89
CA SER A 88 7.44 0.04 -4.69
C SER A 88 8.45 -0.56 -3.73
N PHE A 89 8.45 -0.15 -2.47
CA PHE A 89 9.12 -0.93 -1.44
C PHE A 89 8.15 -2.00 -0.96
N THR A 90 8.35 -3.23 -1.42
CA THR A 90 7.41 -4.33 -1.21
C THR A 90 7.87 -5.15 -0.02
N ILE A 91 7.10 -5.04 1.07
CA ILE A 91 7.44 -5.65 2.35
C ILE A 91 6.19 -5.99 3.15
N ASN A 92 6.25 -7.07 3.94
CA ASN A 92 5.11 -7.49 4.75
C ASN A 92 4.95 -6.65 6.02
N THR A 93 3.93 -5.81 6.09
CA THR A 93 3.66 -4.97 7.26
C THR A 93 2.55 -5.53 8.17
N LEU A 94 2.00 -6.70 7.85
CA LEU A 94 0.92 -7.32 8.60
C LEU A 94 1.38 -7.97 9.91
N GLY A 95 2.66 -8.34 10.01
CA GLY A 95 3.28 -8.90 11.22
C GLY A 95 3.87 -10.29 10.99
N GLY A 96 4.34 -10.91 12.07
CA GLY A 96 4.95 -12.23 12.05
C GLY A 96 3.92 -13.33 12.27
N SER A 97 4.25 -14.55 11.84
CA SER A 97 3.48 -15.77 12.03
C SER A 97 3.99 -16.56 13.23
N ALA A 98 3.10 -16.88 14.17
CA ALA A 98 3.47 -17.64 15.36
C ALA A 98 3.71 -19.12 15.05
N SER A 99 2.94 -19.69 14.12
CA SER A 99 3.16 -21.06 13.63
C SER A 99 4.49 -21.24 12.91
N ASP A 100 5.07 -20.17 12.36
CA ASP A 100 6.41 -20.17 11.75
C ASP A 100 7.54 -19.79 12.75
N GLY A 101 7.21 -19.57 14.02
CA GLY A 101 8.18 -19.27 15.08
C GLY A 101 8.64 -17.81 15.14
N GLU A 102 8.12 -16.91 14.30
CA GLU A 102 8.52 -15.49 14.26
C GLU A 102 8.10 -14.71 15.51
N CYS A 103 7.20 -15.29 16.28
CA CYS A 103 6.64 -14.71 17.50
C CYS A 103 7.27 -15.27 18.77
N GLU A 104 8.42 -15.95 18.69
CA GLU A 104 9.14 -16.40 19.87
C GLU A 104 9.49 -15.21 20.78
N GLY A 105 9.07 -15.31 22.05
CA GLY A 105 9.27 -14.23 23.04
C GLY A 105 8.34 -13.03 22.88
N ARG A 106 7.44 -13.02 21.90
CA ARG A 106 6.50 -11.93 21.62
C ARG A 106 5.06 -12.36 21.94
N PRO A 107 4.15 -11.45 22.32
CA PRO A 107 2.76 -11.83 22.52
C PRO A 107 2.11 -12.15 21.17
N VAL A 108 1.38 -13.26 21.12
CA VAL A 108 0.68 -13.74 19.91
C VAL A 108 -0.78 -13.32 19.97
N ASP A 109 -1.30 -12.84 18.85
CA ASP A 109 -2.72 -12.61 18.64
C ASP A 109 -3.41 -13.94 18.30
N PRO A 110 -4.25 -14.49 19.21
CA PRO A 110 -4.85 -15.79 19.00
C PRO A 110 -5.90 -15.81 17.89
N LYS A 111 -6.38 -14.64 17.42
CA LYS A 111 -7.37 -14.57 16.33
C LYS A 111 -6.74 -14.75 14.96
N VAL A 112 -5.49 -14.30 14.80
CA VAL A 112 -4.78 -14.28 13.50
C VAL A 112 -3.49 -15.09 13.49
N ASP A 113 -3.14 -15.77 14.60
CA ASP A 113 -1.90 -16.53 14.77
C ASP A 113 -0.64 -15.70 14.46
N GLY A 114 -0.65 -14.42 14.85
CA GLY A 114 0.42 -13.50 14.47
C GLY A 114 0.85 -12.53 15.56
N CYS A 115 1.98 -11.88 15.36
CA CYS A 115 2.56 -10.92 16.29
C CYS A 115 3.07 -9.66 15.58
N TYR A 116 3.37 -8.66 16.38
CA TYR A 116 4.02 -7.44 15.94
C TYR A 116 5.53 -7.70 15.92
N LEU A 117 6.17 -7.36 14.82
CA LEU A 117 7.59 -7.59 14.58
C LEU A 117 8.47 -6.38 14.94
N GLY A 118 7.89 -5.19 15.10
CA GLY A 118 8.66 -4.04 15.60
C GLY A 118 9.08 -4.17 17.07
N ASP A 119 9.76 -3.15 17.58
CA ASP A 119 10.13 -3.06 19.00
C ASP A 119 8.94 -2.59 19.84
N ASP A 120 8.89 -3.05 21.09
CA ASP A 120 7.87 -2.59 22.05
C ASP A 120 8.19 -1.18 22.57
N ASP A 121 9.47 -0.78 22.57
CA ASP A 121 9.91 0.58 22.81
C ASP A 121 9.70 1.46 21.58
N LEU A 122 8.92 2.53 21.77
CA LEU A 122 8.48 3.42 20.70
C LEU A 122 9.64 4.09 19.95
N GLU A 123 10.61 4.64 20.68
CA GLU A 123 11.74 5.35 20.08
C GLU A 123 12.64 4.38 19.30
N THR A 124 12.88 3.19 19.86
CA THR A 124 13.64 2.12 19.21
C THR A 124 12.95 1.64 17.94
N ASP A 125 11.64 1.37 17.97
CA ASP A 125 10.87 0.97 16.78
C ASP A 125 10.94 2.01 15.66
N ILE A 126 10.70 3.28 15.98
CA ILE A 126 10.74 4.37 15.01
C ILE A 126 12.13 4.54 14.40
N ASN A 127 13.18 4.57 15.22
CA ASN A 127 14.55 4.74 14.73
C ASN A 127 15.01 3.56 13.88
N HIS A 128 14.61 2.34 14.21
CA HIS A 128 14.95 1.15 13.43
C HIS A 128 14.24 1.14 12.08
N ARG A 129 12.94 1.45 12.04
CA ARG A 129 12.20 1.63 10.77
C ARG A 129 12.81 2.74 9.92
N LEU A 130 13.24 3.83 10.55
CA LEU A 130 13.91 4.91 9.85
C LEU A 130 15.24 4.47 9.23
N ALA A 131 16.02 3.64 9.92
CA ALA A 131 17.28 3.10 9.37
C ALA A 131 17.01 2.23 8.12
N ILE A 132 15.95 1.42 8.14
CA ILE A 132 15.52 0.64 6.96
C ILE A 132 15.13 1.58 5.82
N LEU A 133 14.38 2.64 6.11
CA LEU A 133 14.03 3.64 5.10
C LEU A 133 15.26 4.34 4.52
N GLU A 134 16.23 4.69 5.37
CA GLU A 134 17.49 5.27 4.93
C GLU A 134 18.23 4.33 3.97
N ASP A 135 18.26 3.03 4.24
CA ASP A 135 18.89 2.07 3.33
C ASP A 135 18.15 1.92 2.00
N VAL A 136 16.82 1.92 2.02
CA VAL A 136 16.00 1.95 0.79
C VAL A 136 16.31 3.19 -0.05
N LEU A 137 16.33 4.37 0.58
CA LEU A 137 16.65 5.64 -0.11
C LEU A 137 18.09 5.63 -0.64
N ARG A 138 19.05 5.13 0.14
CA ARG A 138 20.45 4.97 -0.28
C ARG A 138 20.56 4.05 -1.49
N THR A 139 19.84 2.94 -1.50
CA THR A 139 19.84 1.97 -2.60
C THR A 139 19.28 2.57 -3.89
N ILE A 140 18.14 3.27 -3.79
CA ILE A 140 17.52 4.00 -4.92
C ILE A 140 18.46 5.09 -5.44
N LYS A 141 19.08 5.87 -4.53
CA LYS A 141 20.04 6.91 -4.90
C LYS A 141 21.26 6.31 -5.61
N ASN A 142 21.75 5.16 -5.18
CA ASN A 142 22.90 4.51 -5.80
C ASN A 142 22.57 3.97 -7.21
N ASP A 143 21.32 3.55 -7.47
CA ASP A 143 20.87 3.16 -8.81
C ASP A 143 21.05 4.29 -9.83
N HIS A 144 20.80 5.54 -9.39
CA HIS A 144 21.02 6.74 -10.20
C HIS A 144 22.47 6.88 -10.71
N PHE A 145 23.46 6.22 -10.12
CA PHE A 145 24.87 6.32 -10.54
C PHE A 145 25.40 5.07 -11.27
N LYS A 146 24.58 4.03 -11.49
CA LYS A 146 24.98 2.84 -12.26
C LYS A 146 25.29 3.17 -13.74
N GLU A 147 25.95 2.28 -14.47
CA GLU A 147 26.08 2.46 -15.93
C GLU A 147 24.72 2.29 -16.62
N GLU A 148 23.98 1.26 -16.21
CA GLU A 148 22.62 0.94 -16.65
C GLU A 148 21.68 1.01 -15.43
N PRO A 149 21.05 2.17 -15.16
CA PRO A 149 20.09 2.28 -14.07
C PRO A 149 18.81 1.52 -14.38
N GLU A 150 18.18 0.97 -13.35
CA GLU A 150 16.80 0.47 -13.45
C GLU A 150 15.79 1.62 -13.35
N ILE A 151 16.17 2.71 -12.67
CA ILE A 151 15.34 3.90 -12.48
C ILE A 151 15.67 4.97 -13.52
N ASP A 152 14.64 5.46 -14.20
CA ASP A 152 14.71 6.42 -15.29
C ASP A 152 15.32 7.75 -14.83
N ARG A 153 16.41 8.17 -15.47
CA ARG A 153 17.12 9.41 -15.14
C ARG A 153 16.55 10.65 -15.81
N ASP A 154 15.61 10.52 -16.74
CA ASP A 154 15.04 11.69 -17.42
C ASP A 154 14.32 12.58 -16.39
N PRO A 155 14.71 13.86 -16.25
CA PRO A 155 14.07 14.77 -15.29
C PRO A 155 12.63 15.13 -15.66
N ARG A 156 12.15 14.68 -16.82
CA ARG A 156 10.75 14.81 -17.26
C ARG A 156 9.93 13.54 -17.00
N VAL A 157 10.47 12.61 -16.23
CA VAL A 157 9.77 11.45 -15.67
C VAL A 157 9.66 11.66 -14.17
N LEU A 158 8.43 11.69 -13.65
CA LEU A 158 8.17 11.72 -12.21
C LEU A 158 8.31 10.29 -11.66
N LYS A 159 9.25 10.10 -10.74
CA LYS A 159 9.49 8.83 -10.04
C LYS A 159 8.59 8.81 -8.82
N ILE A 160 7.85 7.73 -8.59
CA ILE A 160 6.94 7.60 -7.46
C ILE A 160 7.42 6.45 -6.59
N LEU A 161 8.02 6.75 -5.43
CA LEU A 161 8.38 5.74 -4.43
C LEU A 161 7.22 5.60 -3.44
N MET A 162 6.72 4.38 -3.26
CA MET A 162 5.61 4.11 -2.34
C MET A 162 5.89 2.92 -1.43
N LEU A 163 5.74 3.16 -0.13
CA LEU A 163 5.77 2.16 0.93
C LEU A 163 4.34 1.70 1.26
N PRO A 164 4.15 0.50 1.83
CA PRO A 164 2.83 -0.06 2.13
C PRO A 164 2.14 0.61 3.32
N GLU A 165 0.84 0.36 3.47
CA GLU A 165 0.11 0.70 4.70
C GLU A 165 0.75 -0.02 5.89
N PHE A 166 0.65 0.55 7.10
CA PHE A 166 1.21 0.01 8.35
C PHE A 166 2.74 -0.04 8.42
N TYR A 167 3.45 0.60 7.48
CA TYR A 167 4.90 0.76 7.60
C TYR A 167 5.31 1.40 8.92
N LEU A 168 4.52 2.38 9.40
CA LEU A 168 4.67 3.03 10.71
C LEU A 168 3.43 2.73 11.57
N ARG A 169 3.20 1.44 11.83
CA ARG A 169 2.21 0.99 12.81
C ARG A 169 2.91 0.76 14.15
N GLY A 170 2.46 1.46 15.19
CA GLY A 170 3.07 1.36 16.51
C GLY A 170 2.86 -0.01 17.20
N PRO A 171 3.61 -0.29 18.28
CA PRO A 171 3.58 -1.57 18.98
C PRO A 171 2.21 -1.92 19.58
N THR A 172 1.42 -0.91 19.92
CA THR A 172 0.04 -1.04 20.40
C THR A 172 -0.99 -0.90 19.26
N GLY A 173 -0.57 -1.05 18.00
CA GLY A 173 -1.40 -0.87 16.82
C GLY A 173 -1.62 0.59 16.39
N ALA A 174 -1.32 1.56 17.24
CA ALA A 174 -1.29 2.98 16.91
C ALA A 174 -0.27 3.71 17.79
N TYR A 175 0.32 4.78 17.28
CA TYR A 175 1.10 5.69 18.11
C TYR A 175 0.17 6.62 18.90
N PRO A 176 0.43 6.85 20.19
CA PRO A 176 -0.31 7.89 20.90
C PRO A 176 0.02 9.26 20.28
N THR A 177 -0.96 10.16 20.18
CA THR A 177 -0.73 11.51 19.60
C THR A 177 0.23 12.34 20.43
N ASP A 178 0.54 11.93 21.67
CA ASP A 178 1.60 12.55 22.45
C ASP A 178 3.01 12.33 21.89
N ALA A 179 3.22 11.26 21.12
CA ALA A 179 4.40 11.05 20.29
C ALA A 179 4.53 12.08 19.16
N MET A 180 3.50 12.90 18.92
CA MET A 180 3.52 14.04 17.99
C MET A 180 3.64 15.40 18.69
N PHE A 181 3.66 15.44 20.03
CA PHE A 181 3.73 16.71 20.76
C PHE A 181 5.07 17.42 20.61
N GLU A 182 5.01 18.74 20.63
CA GLU A 182 6.15 19.58 20.92
C GLU A 182 5.87 20.30 22.23
N THR A 183 6.50 19.87 23.33
CA THR A 183 6.36 20.51 24.64
C THR A 183 7.70 21.06 25.08
N ASP A 184 7.76 22.33 25.46
CA ASP A 184 8.93 22.96 26.07
C ASP A 184 10.27 22.78 25.31
N GLY A 185 10.21 22.70 23.98
CA GLY A 185 11.37 22.54 23.11
C GLY A 185 11.77 21.09 22.82
N GLU A 186 11.12 20.10 23.44
CA GLU A 186 11.27 18.70 23.08
C GLU A 186 10.24 18.31 22.01
N LYS A 187 10.74 17.69 20.94
CA LYS A 187 9.95 17.17 19.83
C LYS A 187 9.58 15.70 20.09
N GLY A 188 8.33 15.34 19.86
CA GLY A 188 7.89 13.95 19.87
C GLY A 188 8.53 13.11 18.77
N GLU A 189 8.56 11.79 18.94
CA GLU A 189 9.26 10.88 18.04
C GLU A 189 8.75 10.91 16.59
N LEU A 190 7.43 11.03 16.38
CA LEU A 190 6.86 11.12 15.03
C LEU A 190 7.21 12.45 14.34
N VAL A 191 7.41 13.50 15.13
CA VAL A 191 7.92 14.78 14.64
C VAL A 191 9.38 14.63 14.22
N LYS A 192 10.23 14.05 15.08
CA LYS A 192 11.65 13.80 14.78
C LYS A 192 11.79 12.94 13.52
N LEU A 193 10.95 11.92 13.38
CA LEU A 193 10.86 11.07 12.20
C LEU A 193 10.57 11.89 10.93
N SER A 194 9.53 12.72 10.95
CA SER A 194 9.15 13.57 9.81
C SER A 194 10.29 14.52 9.40
N ASP A 195 10.96 15.14 10.37
CA ASP A 195 12.08 16.04 10.12
C ASP A 195 13.28 15.30 9.48
N LYS A 196 13.63 14.10 10.00
CA LYS A 196 14.70 13.26 9.43
C LYS A 196 14.37 12.75 8.03
N ILE A 197 13.12 12.32 7.78
CA ILE A 197 12.67 11.92 6.45
C ILE A 197 12.85 13.07 5.45
N HIS A 198 12.45 14.27 5.85
CA HIS A 198 12.59 15.45 5.00
C HIS A 198 14.06 15.76 4.69
N GLU A 199 14.95 15.66 5.68
CA GLU A 199 16.39 15.81 5.48
C GLU A 199 16.94 14.80 4.46
N MET A 200 16.56 13.52 4.56
CA MET A 200 17.04 12.47 3.65
C MET A 200 16.59 12.68 2.20
N ILE A 201 15.37 13.20 1.99
CA ILE A 201 14.84 13.42 0.64
C ILE A 201 15.16 14.81 0.06
N ALA A 202 15.80 15.68 0.83
CA ALA A 202 16.28 16.98 0.36
C ALA A 202 17.50 16.89 -0.57
N ASP A 203 17.85 15.69 -1.02
CA ASP A 203 18.95 15.43 -1.95
C ASP A 203 18.55 15.75 -3.41
N PRO A 204 19.41 16.43 -4.20
CA PRO A 204 19.15 16.67 -5.62
C PRO A 204 18.88 15.43 -6.47
N ALA A 205 19.39 14.25 -6.08
CA ALA A 205 19.07 13.00 -6.78
C ALA A 205 17.59 12.63 -6.69
N PHE A 206 16.87 13.19 -5.71
CA PHE A 206 15.45 13.02 -5.52
C PHE A 206 14.61 14.18 -6.07
N GLU A 207 15.23 15.09 -6.84
CA GLU A 207 14.55 16.27 -7.37
C GLU A 207 13.32 15.90 -8.18
N ASP A 208 13.23 14.76 -8.86
CA ASP A 208 12.04 14.35 -9.64
C ASP A 208 11.29 13.16 -9.02
N TYR A 209 11.27 13.07 -7.68
CA TYR A 209 10.54 12.04 -6.92
C TYR A 209 9.31 12.58 -6.17
N LEU A 210 8.24 11.78 -6.18
CA LEU A 210 7.13 11.85 -5.25
C LEU A 210 7.22 10.65 -4.30
N PHE A 211 7.34 10.92 -3.02
CA PHE A 211 7.44 9.92 -1.96
C PHE A 211 6.11 9.75 -1.25
N VAL A 212 5.74 8.49 -1.01
CA VAL A 212 4.58 8.10 -0.23
C VAL A 212 5.05 7.09 0.82
N PHE A 213 5.30 7.55 2.06
CA PHE A 213 6.01 6.77 3.09
C PHE A 213 5.09 5.83 3.88
N GLY A 214 4.17 5.17 3.18
CA GLY A 214 3.22 4.25 3.79
C GLY A 214 2.23 5.01 4.66
N THR A 215 1.77 4.38 5.73
CA THR A 215 0.86 5.02 6.68
C THR A 215 1.31 4.97 8.12
N ILE A 216 0.87 5.99 8.86
CA ILE A 216 0.99 6.14 10.30
C ILE A 216 -0.40 6.00 10.91
N ILE A 217 -0.55 5.13 11.91
CA ILE A 217 -1.77 5.07 12.73
C ILE A 217 -1.52 5.83 14.03
N ALA A 218 -2.41 6.74 14.38
CA ALA A 218 -2.36 7.49 15.63
C ALA A 218 -3.66 7.38 16.43
N SER A 219 -3.57 7.53 17.75
CA SER A 219 -4.71 7.54 18.66
C SER A 219 -4.61 8.65 19.71
N GLU A 220 -5.72 9.30 20.01
CA GLU A 220 -5.83 10.38 20.99
C GLU A 220 -6.95 10.06 21.99
N ALA A 221 -6.64 10.06 23.30
CA ALA A 221 -7.65 9.86 24.32
C ALA A 221 -8.54 11.11 24.48
N ILE A 222 -9.87 10.94 24.42
CA ILE A 222 -10.86 12.02 24.55
C ILE A 222 -11.11 12.37 26.02
N ASN A 223 -11.18 11.34 26.88
CA ASN A 223 -11.48 11.47 28.31
C ASN A 223 -10.31 10.99 29.15
N GLY A 224 -10.00 11.73 30.23
CA GLY A 224 -8.81 11.51 31.07
C GLY A 224 -8.65 10.08 31.64
N LYS A 225 -7.39 9.75 31.97
CA LYS A 225 -6.90 8.43 32.40
C LYS A 225 -7.63 7.92 33.65
N GLY A 226 -8.60 7.02 33.50
CA GLY A 226 -9.29 6.38 34.63
C GLY A 226 -10.44 5.46 34.23
N GLY A 227 -10.18 4.17 34.09
CA GLY A 227 -11.21 3.14 33.90
C GLY A 227 -10.87 2.10 32.82
N LYS A 228 -11.78 1.16 32.58
CA LYS A 228 -11.75 0.36 31.34
C LYS A 228 -12.13 1.29 30.20
N HIS A 229 -11.18 1.56 29.31
CA HIS A 229 -11.42 2.39 28.14
C HIS A 229 -12.10 1.57 27.05
N SER A 230 -13.10 2.16 26.41
CA SER A 230 -13.73 1.68 25.18
C SER A 230 -13.09 2.35 23.97
N ALA A 231 -13.27 1.80 22.77
CA ALA A 231 -12.80 2.46 21.55
C ALA A 231 -13.40 3.85 21.36
N LYS A 232 -14.60 4.09 21.91
CA LYS A 232 -15.28 5.39 21.86
C LYS A 232 -14.64 6.46 22.74
N ASP A 233 -13.72 6.07 23.62
CA ASP A 233 -12.95 7.00 24.44
C ASP A 233 -11.70 7.54 23.71
N TYR A 234 -11.50 7.15 22.45
CA TYR A 234 -10.38 7.57 21.61
C TYR A 234 -10.84 8.15 20.27
N LEU A 235 -10.07 9.10 19.77
CA LEU A 235 -10.00 9.42 18.36
C LEU A 235 -8.90 8.58 17.73
N TYR A 236 -9.16 8.08 16.53
CA TYR A 236 -8.18 7.35 15.74
C TYR A 236 -7.92 8.09 14.45
N PHE A 237 -6.70 7.93 13.93
CA PHE A 237 -6.27 8.46 12.65
C PHE A 237 -5.40 7.43 11.95
N ASN A 238 -5.50 7.37 10.62
CA ASN A 238 -4.57 6.65 9.77
C ASN A 238 -4.30 7.55 8.57
N PHE A 239 -3.03 7.89 8.34
CA PHE A 239 -2.67 8.88 7.34
C PHE A 239 -1.34 8.56 6.65
N ALA A 240 -1.21 9.01 5.41
CA ALA A 240 -0.01 8.85 4.60
C ALA A 240 0.71 10.20 4.42
N PRO A 241 1.95 10.34 4.91
CA PRO A 241 2.82 11.43 4.52
C PRO A 241 3.23 11.32 3.06
N VAL A 242 3.03 12.40 2.30
CA VAL A 242 3.41 12.48 0.88
C VAL A 242 4.30 13.69 0.67
N TYR A 243 5.47 13.47 0.11
CA TYR A 243 6.49 14.52 -0.06
C TYR A 243 7.01 14.57 -1.49
N ARG A 244 7.25 15.79 -1.96
CA ARG A 244 8.07 16.00 -3.15
C ARG A 244 9.53 16.03 -2.72
N GLY A 245 10.36 15.21 -3.36
CA GLY A 245 11.80 15.17 -3.13
C GLY A 245 12.55 16.34 -3.74
N GLY A 246 13.85 16.40 -3.46
CA GLY A 246 14.74 17.46 -3.90
C GLY A 246 14.98 18.50 -2.82
N PRO A 247 16.01 19.35 -3.01
CA PRO A 247 16.30 20.45 -2.09
C PRO A 247 15.08 21.37 -1.96
N GLU A 248 14.85 21.89 -0.75
CA GLU A 248 13.82 22.90 -0.55
C GLU A 248 14.10 24.09 -1.47
N VAL A 249 13.13 24.39 -2.33
CA VAL A 249 13.08 25.65 -3.04
C VAL A 249 12.25 26.57 -2.17
N ASP A 250 12.76 27.78 -1.89
CA ASP A 250 12.02 28.86 -1.22
C ASP A 250 10.91 29.40 -2.15
N ASP A 251 10.01 28.52 -2.58
CA ASP A 251 8.88 28.84 -3.40
C ASP A 251 7.59 28.66 -2.58
N PRO A 252 6.98 29.75 -2.12
CA PRO A 252 5.78 29.69 -1.29
C PRO A 252 4.56 29.11 -2.02
N ASP A 253 4.58 29.07 -3.36
CA ASP A 253 3.50 28.51 -4.17
C ASP A 253 3.70 27.00 -4.46
N HIS A 254 4.91 26.47 -4.24
CA HIS A 254 5.19 25.03 -4.37
C HIS A 254 5.12 24.33 -3.02
N LYS A 255 3.92 23.83 -2.71
CA LYS A 255 3.73 22.96 -1.55
C LYS A 255 4.37 21.60 -1.83
N HIS A 256 5.39 21.24 -1.06
CA HIS A 256 6.11 19.97 -1.22
C HIS A 256 5.69 18.90 -0.20
N ARG A 257 4.71 19.18 0.66
CA ARG A 257 4.35 18.33 1.80
C ARG A 257 2.84 18.19 1.96
N TYR A 258 2.37 16.95 1.95
CA TYR A 258 0.96 16.63 2.04
C TYR A 258 0.71 15.51 3.06
N ILE A 259 -0.51 15.50 3.60
CA ILE A 259 -1.03 14.43 4.45
C ILE A 259 -2.32 13.92 3.81
N ILE A 260 -2.37 12.63 3.47
CA ILE A 260 -3.59 11.98 3.00
C ILE A 260 -4.25 11.28 4.18
N LEU A 261 -5.48 11.65 4.53
CA LEU A 261 -6.22 11.00 5.61
C LEU A 261 -7.05 9.82 5.08
N LYS A 262 -6.94 8.67 5.74
CA LYS A 262 -7.84 7.54 5.55
C LYS A 262 -9.19 7.86 6.18
N LYS A 263 -10.29 7.55 5.48
CA LYS A 263 -11.65 7.83 5.96
C LYS A 263 -12.28 6.65 6.67
N TYR A 264 -12.05 5.43 6.17
CA TYR A 264 -12.76 4.24 6.65
C TYR A 264 -11.84 3.31 7.46
N ILE A 265 -12.34 2.89 8.63
CA ILE A 265 -11.66 1.91 9.47
C ILE A 265 -11.87 0.52 8.88
N SER A 266 -10.78 -0.21 8.71
CA SER A 266 -10.76 -1.61 8.33
C SER A 266 -10.48 -2.50 9.55
N GLY A 267 -10.94 -3.74 9.52
CA GLY A 267 -10.66 -4.69 10.60
C GLY A 267 -9.17 -5.06 10.74
N ALA A 268 -8.36 -4.81 9.71
CA ALA A 268 -6.92 -5.09 9.71
C ALA A 268 -6.07 -3.95 10.28
N ASP A 269 -6.68 -2.77 10.52
CA ASP A 269 -5.95 -1.57 10.94
C ASP A 269 -5.30 -1.74 12.33
N PHE A 270 -5.99 -2.45 13.23
CA PHE A 270 -5.61 -2.54 14.65
C PHE A 270 -5.25 -3.97 15.04
N LEU A 271 -4.21 -4.10 15.86
CA LEU A 271 -3.83 -5.36 16.48
C LEU A 271 -4.89 -5.74 17.50
N SER A 272 -5.52 -6.90 17.39
CA SER A 272 -6.65 -7.25 18.28
C SER A 272 -6.22 -7.52 19.73
N ARG A 273 -4.90 -7.63 19.96
CA ARG A 273 -4.26 -7.84 21.27
C ARG A 273 -3.68 -6.58 21.92
N ALA A 274 -3.76 -5.42 21.28
CA ALA A 274 -3.23 -4.20 21.87
C ALA A 274 -4.06 -3.77 23.10
N GLU A 275 -3.43 -3.05 24.03
CA GLU A 275 -4.15 -2.38 25.12
C GLU A 275 -5.15 -1.35 24.58
N LEU A 276 -4.86 -0.80 23.40
CA LEU A 276 -5.73 0.11 22.68
C LEU A 276 -6.95 -0.66 22.14
N PRO A 277 -8.18 -0.29 22.54
CA PRO A 277 -9.39 -0.97 22.06
C PRO A 277 -9.49 -0.90 20.54
N ASN A 278 -9.94 -2.00 19.91
CA ASN A 278 -10.12 -2.04 18.46
C ASN A 278 -11.46 -1.40 18.06
N PRO A 279 -11.46 -0.25 17.34
CA PRO A 279 -12.69 0.44 16.96
C PRO A 279 -13.63 -0.40 16.08
N SER A 280 -13.09 -1.32 15.28
CA SER A 280 -13.91 -2.21 14.45
C SER A 280 -14.76 -3.19 15.27
N GLU A 281 -14.30 -3.56 16.47
CA GLU A 281 -15.05 -4.44 17.39
C GLU A 281 -16.22 -3.70 18.06
N GLU A 282 -16.21 -2.37 18.05
CA GLU A 282 -17.25 -1.49 18.59
C GLU A 282 -18.13 -0.83 17.52
N ASP A 283 -18.13 -1.38 16.30
CA ASP A 283 -18.93 -0.90 15.16
C ASP A 283 -18.57 0.53 14.72
N MET A 284 -17.33 0.95 14.95
CA MET A 284 -16.79 2.22 14.44
C MET A 284 -16.19 1.99 13.06
N HIS A 285 -16.72 2.68 12.05
CA HIS A 285 -16.36 2.50 10.63
C HIS A 285 -15.62 3.70 10.03
N ARG A 286 -15.35 4.73 10.83
CA ARG A 286 -14.75 5.99 10.36
C ARG A 286 -13.69 6.49 11.30
N TYR A 287 -12.59 6.96 10.73
CA TYR A 287 -11.56 7.70 11.43
C TYR A 287 -12.01 9.12 11.78
N GLY A 288 -11.29 9.76 12.71
CA GLY A 288 -11.42 11.20 12.94
C GLY A 288 -11.08 12.00 11.68
N ASN A 289 -11.71 13.15 11.51
CA ASN A 289 -11.32 14.10 10.46
C ASN A 289 -10.23 15.05 10.97
N GLU A 290 -9.66 15.89 10.09
CA GLU A 290 -8.61 16.85 10.45
C GLU A 290 -9.01 17.78 11.61
N ASP A 291 -10.28 18.21 11.62
CA ASP A 291 -10.82 19.09 12.66
C ASP A 291 -11.12 18.37 13.99
N SER A 292 -11.01 17.03 14.02
CA SER A 292 -11.29 16.24 15.22
C SER A 292 -10.16 16.33 16.24
N SER A 293 -8.93 16.65 15.81
CA SER A 293 -7.76 16.78 16.69
C SER A 293 -7.07 18.11 16.46
N THR A 294 -7.15 19.00 17.45
CA THR A 294 -6.40 20.26 17.46
C THR A 294 -4.90 19.99 17.39
N ILE A 295 -4.43 18.90 18.02
CA ILE A 295 -3.02 18.52 18.08
C ILE A 295 -2.48 18.20 16.69
N LEU A 296 -3.19 17.34 15.94
CA LEU A 296 -2.79 17.00 14.58
C LEU A 296 -2.86 18.21 13.66
N ALA A 297 -3.95 18.97 13.72
CA ALA A 297 -4.12 20.16 12.90
C ALA A 297 -2.99 21.19 13.12
N GLU A 298 -2.66 21.49 14.38
CA GLU A 298 -1.56 22.40 14.73
C GLU A 298 -0.21 21.84 14.30
N THR A 299 0.03 20.53 14.51
CA THR A 299 1.30 19.88 14.16
C THR A 299 1.56 19.94 12.65
N PHE A 300 0.54 19.66 11.84
CA PHE A 300 0.61 19.75 10.38
C PHE A 300 0.77 21.19 9.90
N ALA A 301 0.02 22.13 10.49
CA ALA A 301 0.13 23.55 10.16
C ALA A 301 1.53 24.12 10.44
N LYS A 302 2.11 23.81 11.62
CA LYS A 302 3.47 24.23 12.01
C LYS A 302 4.55 23.76 11.03
N ARG A 303 4.32 22.65 10.32
CA ARG A 303 5.25 22.04 9.35
C ARG A 303 4.97 22.41 7.90
N ASN A 304 4.03 23.34 7.68
CA ASN A 304 3.57 23.74 6.36
C ASN A 304 3.06 22.54 5.53
N MET A 305 2.42 21.57 6.19
CA MET A 305 1.84 20.42 5.52
C MET A 305 0.41 20.73 5.08
N THR A 306 0.05 20.30 3.87
CA THR A 306 -1.32 20.43 3.38
C THR A 306 -2.07 19.13 3.60
N VAL A 307 -3.12 19.19 4.41
CA VAL A 307 -4.02 18.04 4.59
C VAL A 307 -4.95 17.94 3.37
N VAL A 308 -4.99 16.75 2.77
CA VAL A 308 -5.73 16.46 1.54
C VAL A 308 -6.96 15.63 1.90
N THR A 309 -8.13 16.27 1.92
CA THR A 309 -9.38 15.62 2.35
C THR A 309 -10.22 15.06 1.21
N ASP A 310 -9.91 15.43 -0.03
CA ASP A 310 -10.62 14.99 -1.24
C ASP A 310 -9.87 13.89 -2.02
N ASN A 311 -8.77 13.37 -1.48
CA ASN A 311 -7.93 12.34 -2.11
C ASN A 311 -7.31 12.78 -3.44
N TYR A 312 -7.25 14.09 -3.73
CA TYR A 312 -6.77 14.63 -5.01
C TYR A 312 -5.61 15.61 -4.81
N LEU A 313 -4.58 15.47 -5.65
CA LEU A 313 -3.41 16.34 -5.72
C LEU A 313 -3.16 16.77 -7.16
N ASP A 314 -2.59 17.97 -7.33
CA ASP A 314 -1.98 18.43 -8.57
C ASP A 314 -0.47 18.58 -8.33
N ILE A 315 0.32 17.73 -8.99
CA ILE A 315 1.77 17.71 -8.87
C ILE A 315 2.36 18.14 -10.20
N GLU A 316 2.70 19.43 -10.31
CA GLU A 316 3.32 20.05 -11.50
C GLU A 316 2.56 19.75 -12.80
N GLY A 317 1.22 19.75 -12.74
CA GLY A 317 0.32 19.49 -13.86
C GLY A 317 -0.16 18.03 -13.97
N ILE A 318 0.33 17.13 -13.11
CA ILE A 318 -0.16 15.75 -13.01
C ILE A 318 -1.28 15.69 -11.96
N LYS A 319 -2.45 15.22 -12.37
CA LYS A 319 -3.57 14.95 -11.46
C LYS A 319 -3.36 13.60 -10.79
N VAL A 320 -3.11 13.60 -9.49
CA VAL A 320 -2.84 12.39 -8.72
C VAL A 320 -3.98 12.15 -7.73
N GLY A 321 -4.58 10.97 -7.81
CA GLY A 321 -5.52 10.49 -6.80
C GLY A 321 -4.82 9.55 -5.82
N ILE A 322 -5.04 9.67 -4.51
CA ILE A 322 -4.40 8.80 -3.51
C ILE A 322 -5.45 8.24 -2.54
N GLU A 323 -5.49 6.91 -2.39
CA GLU A 323 -6.41 6.22 -1.48
C GLU A 323 -5.66 5.26 -0.56
N ILE A 324 -6.18 5.08 0.66
CA ILE A 324 -5.61 4.17 1.66
C ILE A 324 -6.56 2.98 1.88
N CYS A 325 -6.17 1.81 1.39
CA CYS A 325 -6.82 0.51 1.62
C CYS A 325 -8.34 0.52 1.44
N LEU A 326 -9.11 0.50 2.53
CA LEU A 326 -10.56 0.44 2.50
C LEU A 326 -11.18 1.64 1.76
N ASP A 327 -10.54 2.81 1.79
CA ASP A 327 -10.99 3.98 1.03
C ASP A 327 -11.15 3.68 -0.46
N HIS A 328 -10.23 2.87 -1.02
CA HIS A 328 -10.25 2.45 -2.41
C HIS A 328 -11.49 1.60 -2.73
N ARG A 329 -11.75 0.59 -1.90
CA ARG A 329 -12.96 -0.25 -2.02
C ARG A 329 -14.25 0.56 -1.87
N MET A 330 -14.22 1.60 -1.03
CA MET A 330 -15.36 2.50 -0.85
C MET A 330 -15.48 3.56 -1.96
N GLY A 331 -14.52 3.62 -2.89
CA GLY A 331 -14.47 4.58 -3.99
C GLY A 331 -14.39 6.02 -3.51
N SER A 332 -13.63 6.28 -2.43
CA SER A 332 -13.52 7.61 -1.81
C SER A 332 -13.06 8.66 -2.81
N LEU A 333 -12.02 8.36 -3.60
CA LEU A 333 -11.52 9.23 -4.65
C LEU A 333 -12.60 9.53 -5.68
N TYR A 334 -13.20 8.49 -6.28
CA TYR A 334 -14.21 8.67 -7.31
C TYR A 334 -15.41 9.50 -6.84
N ASN A 335 -15.88 9.27 -5.61
CA ASN A 335 -16.96 10.06 -5.02
C ASN A 335 -16.57 11.54 -4.86
N ASN A 336 -15.33 11.82 -4.43
CA ASN A 336 -14.84 13.20 -4.34
C ASN A 336 -14.70 13.84 -5.72
N LEU A 337 -14.18 13.13 -6.73
CA LEU A 337 -14.06 13.65 -8.08
C LEU A 337 -15.42 14.06 -8.64
N ARG A 338 -16.44 13.22 -8.47
CA ARG A 338 -17.82 13.53 -8.91
C ARG A 338 -18.39 14.77 -8.24
N ILE A 339 -18.22 14.89 -6.92
CA ILE A 339 -18.88 15.93 -6.12
C ILE A 339 -18.10 17.25 -6.17
N LYS A 340 -16.77 17.19 -6.03
CA LYS A 340 -15.90 18.35 -5.84
C LYS A 340 -15.15 18.78 -7.10
N ARG A 341 -15.01 17.88 -8.09
CA ARG A 341 -14.23 18.11 -9.33
C ARG A 341 -15.04 17.90 -10.60
N ASN A 342 -16.37 17.93 -10.51
CA ASN A 342 -17.29 17.76 -11.65
C ASN A 342 -17.02 16.47 -12.48
N GLY A 343 -16.55 15.41 -11.83
CA GLY A 343 -16.23 14.13 -12.47
C GLY A 343 -14.92 14.12 -13.25
N GLU A 344 -14.06 15.11 -13.08
CA GLU A 344 -12.72 15.12 -13.65
C GLU A 344 -11.90 13.94 -13.13
N LEU A 345 -11.39 13.11 -14.06
CA LEU A 345 -10.60 11.92 -13.75
C LEU A 345 -9.13 12.30 -13.52
N VAL A 346 -8.40 11.43 -12.83
CA VAL A 346 -6.97 11.62 -12.53
C VAL A 346 -6.08 11.00 -13.62
N ASP A 347 -4.82 11.41 -13.64
CA ASP A 347 -3.79 10.86 -14.53
C ASP A 347 -3.17 9.62 -13.91
N VAL A 348 -2.96 9.68 -12.60
CA VAL A 348 -2.33 8.64 -11.78
C VAL A 348 -3.22 8.40 -10.56
N GLN A 349 -3.48 7.13 -10.23
CA GLN A 349 -4.08 6.74 -8.96
C GLN A 349 -3.06 5.91 -8.15
N LEU A 350 -2.82 6.31 -6.91
CA LEU A 350 -1.95 5.61 -5.96
C LEU A 350 -2.83 4.95 -4.89
N ILE A 351 -2.59 3.66 -4.65
CA ILE A 351 -3.28 2.88 -3.62
C ILE A 351 -2.24 2.36 -2.65
N ILE A 352 -2.29 2.86 -1.42
CA ILE A 352 -1.44 2.40 -0.31
C ILE A 352 -2.29 1.46 0.52
N SER A 353 -1.84 0.24 0.77
CA SER A 353 -2.73 -0.78 1.34
C SER A 353 -1.99 -1.81 2.19
N ALA A 354 -2.74 -2.60 2.95
CA ALA A 354 -2.35 -3.87 3.56
C ALA A 354 -3.52 -4.87 3.50
N GLY A 355 -3.63 -5.61 2.39
CA GLY A 355 -4.69 -6.59 2.11
C GLY A 355 -5.75 -6.16 1.08
N MET A 356 -5.55 -5.04 0.38
CA MET A 356 -6.40 -4.56 -0.72
C MET A 356 -5.73 -4.81 -2.07
N SER A 357 -6.55 -4.89 -3.11
CA SER A 357 -6.08 -5.06 -4.48
C SER A 357 -6.77 -4.04 -5.39
N ILE A 358 -6.14 -3.74 -6.54
CA ILE A 358 -6.63 -2.73 -7.51
C ILE A 358 -8.07 -3.02 -7.96
N GLU A 359 -8.44 -4.29 -8.10
CA GLU A 359 -9.77 -4.71 -8.59
C GLU A 359 -10.89 -4.63 -7.55
N ARG A 360 -10.56 -4.34 -6.28
CA ARG A 360 -11.56 -4.25 -5.21
C ARG A 360 -12.22 -2.88 -5.09
N GLY A 361 -11.70 -1.87 -5.81
CA GLY A 361 -12.22 -0.51 -5.80
C GLY A 361 -12.30 0.09 -7.20
N ILE A 362 -12.78 1.33 -7.25
CA ILE A 362 -12.97 2.06 -8.51
C ILE A 362 -11.64 2.68 -8.94
N ASN A 363 -11.33 2.63 -10.25
CA ASN A 363 -10.11 3.19 -10.81
C ASN A 363 -10.36 4.45 -11.67
N PRO A 364 -10.63 5.65 -11.10
CA PRO A 364 -11.10 6.82 -11.85
C PRO A 364 -9.96 7.56 -12.59
N VAL A 365 -9.20 6.83 -13.41
CA VAL A 365 -8.14 7.35 -14.26
C VAL A 365 -8.67 7.68 -15.67
N ARG A 366 -8.15 8.73 -16.31
CA ARG A 366 -8.49 9.06 -17.71
C ARG A 366 -7.87 8.05 -18.70
N PRO A 367 -8.32 7.98 -19.97
CA PRO A 367 -7.63 7.22 -21.01
C PRO A 367 -6.12 7.51 -21.02
N GLY A 368 -5.29 6.48 -21.03
CA GLY A 368 -3.83 6.59 -20.90
C GLY A 368 -3.32 6.77 -19.47
N GLY A 369 -4.20 6.92 -18.48
CA GLY A 369 -3.85 7.07 -17.07
C GLY A 369 -3.54 5.73 -16.40
N VAL A 370 -2.81 5.78 -15.29
CA VAL A 370 -2.21 4.60 -14.65
C VAL A 370 -2.61 4.48 -13.17
N VAL A 371 -2.76 3.25 -12.70
CA VAL A 371 -3.00 2.91 -11.30
C VAL A 371 -1.79 2.15 -10.76
N TYR A 372 -1.30 2.56 -9.60
CA TYR A 372 -0.21 1.94 -8.87
C TYR A 372 -0.67 1.51 -7.46
N LEU A 373 -0.23 0.33 -7.02
CA LEU A 373 -0.53 -0.27 -5.73
C LEU A 373 0.76 -0.71 -5.05
N THR A 374 0.88 -0.41 -3.75
CA THR A 374 1.83 -1.04 -2.82
C THR A 374 1.01 -1.60 -1.68
N ASP A 375 1.07 -2.92 -1.48
CA ASP A 375 0.28 -3.64 -0.49
C ASP A 375 1.17 -4.26 0.59
N GLY A 376 0.79 -4.06 1.85
CA GLY A 376 1.44 -4.59 3.06
C GLY A 376 1.25 -6.09 3.27
N GLY A 377 0.42 -6.75 2.46
CA GLY A 377 0.51 -8.19 2.16
C GLY A 377 1.69 -8.54 1.26
N ALA A 378 2.61 -7.59 1.09
CA ALA A 378 3.90 -7.70 0.47
C ALA A 378 3.87 -7.98 -1.03
N SER A 379 2.98 -7.27 -1.73
CA SER A 379 2.93 -7.25 -3.21
C SER A 379 2.79 -5.82 -3.72
N SER A 380 3.15 -5.60 -4.98
CA SER A 380 2.86 -4.34 -5.64
C SER A 380 2.28 -4.57 -7.04
N ALA A 381 1.62 -3.57 -7.61
CA ALA A 381 0.95 -3.74 -8.89
C ALA A 381 0.83 -2.44 -9.68
N ALA A 382 0.79 -2.56 -11.01
CA ALA A 382 0.52 -1.44 -11.90
C ALA A 382 -0.40 -1.84 -13.06
N CYS A 383 -1.27 -0.92 -13.46
CA CYS A 383 -2.23 -1.13 -14.54
C CYS A 383 -2.51 0.18 -15.29
N LEU A 384 -2.57 0.11 -16.62
CA LEU A 384 -2.80 1.26 -17.50
C LEU A 384 -4.20 1.19 -18.13
N ARG A 385 -4.92 2.32 -18.15
CA ARG A 385 -6.15 2.45 -18.92
C ARG A 385 -5.84 2.70 -20.39
N THR A 386 -6.42 1.91 -21.28
CA THR A 386 -6.15 1.90 -22.73
C THR A 386 -7.34 2.28 -23.60
N ASP A 387 -8.57 2.19 -23.08
CA ASP A 387 -9.74 2.62 -23.83
C ASP A 387 -9.86 4.15 -23.87
N ASN A 388 -10.44 4.64 -24.95
CA ASN A 388 -10.83 6.06 -25.11
C ASN A 388 -12.33 6.26 -24.82
N GLY A 389 -12.97 5.31 -24.14
CA GLY A 389 -14.40 5.33 -23.86
C GLY A 389 -14.77 6.26 -22.71
N VAL A 390 -16.07 6.44 -22.51
CA VAL A 390 -16.59 7.06 -21.28
C VAL A 390 -16.18 6.18 -20.10
N PHE A 391 -15.71 6.81 -19.02
CA PHE A 391 -15.35 6.08 -17.81
C PHE A 391 -16.56 5.34 -17.22
N ASP A 392 -16.40 4.04 -17.00
CA ASP A 392 -17.36 3.19 -16.30
C ASP A 392 -16.76 2.75 -14.96
N PRO A 393 -17.35 3.14 -13.81
CA PRO A 393 -16.84 2.74 -12.50
C PRO A 393 -16.94 1.24 -12.23
N ASN A 394 -17.67 0.47 -13.04
CA ASN A 394 -17.73 -0.99 -12.94
C ASN A 394 -16.61 -1.67 -13.75
N HIS A 395 -15.92 -0.92 -14.63
CA HIS A 395 -14.74 -1.40 -15.34
C HIS A 395 -13.50 -1.00 -14.56
N VAL A 396 -12.96 -1.98 -13.84
CA VAL A 396 -11.69 -1.89 -13.12
C VAL A 396 -10.61 -2.61 -13.93
N CYS A 397 -9.37 -2.55 -13.46
CA CYS A 397 -8.23 -3.20 -14.12
C CYS A 397 -8.37 -4.72 -14.38
N ARG A 398 -9.42 -5.40 -13.90
CA ARG A 398 -9.72 -6.82 -14.12
C ARG A 398 -11.22 -7.09 -14.34
N ASN A 399 -11.52 -8.07 -15.18
CA ASN A 399 -12.90 -8.48 -15.52
C ASN A 399 -13.57 -9.47 -14.51
N SER A 400 -12.89 -9.91 -13.44
CA SER A 400 -13.51 -10.80 -12.45
C SER A 400 -12.96 -10.62 -11.03
N PRO A 401 -13.80 -10.21 -10.06
CA PRO A 401 -13.42 -10.15 -8.63
C PRO A 401 -13.52 -11.51 -7.91
N GLY A 402 -13.89 -12.59 -8.60
CA GLY A 402 -14.17 -13.90 -8.00
C GLY A 402 -13.00 -14.88 -8.08
N GLY A 403 -12.28 -15.07 -6.97
CA GLY A 403 -11.34 -16.18 -6.76
C GLY A 403 -9.89 -15.77 -6.54
N LEU A 404 -9.13 -16.61 -5.81
CA LEU A 404 -7.66 -16.51 -5.62
C LEU A 404 -6.87 -16.72 -6.92
N GLN A 405 -7.52 -16.96 -8.07
CA GLN A 405 -6.83 -17.07 -9.34
C GLN A 405 -6.62 -15.67 -9.91
N HIS A 406 -5.55 -15.05 -9.43
CA HIS A 406 -4.94 -13.78 -9.83
C HIS A 406 -4.38 -13.78 -11.27
N ARG A 407 -5.11 -14.33 -12.25
CA ARG A 407 -4.66 -14.30 -13.65
C ARG A 407 -4.81 -12.88 -14.20
N PRO A 408 -3.76 -12.29 -14.81
CA PRO A 408 -3.78 -10.94 -15.35
C PRO A 408 -4.55 -10.95 -16.67
N HIS A 409 -5.87 -10.99 -16.60
CA HIS A 409 -6.73 -10.64 -17.71
C HIS A 409 -7.18 -9.20 -17.49
N GLY A 410 -6.56 -8.29 -18.25
CA GLY A 410 -6.93 -6.89 -18.29
C GLY A 410 -8.44 -6.75 -18.43
N GLY A 411 -9.00 -5.90 -17.57
CA GLY A 411 -10.40 -5.53 -17.63
C GLY A 411 -10.74 -4.91 -18.99
N ALA A 412 -12.03 -4.84 -19.33
CA ALA A 412 -12.47 -4.11 -20.52
C ALA A 412 -11.95 -2.66 -20.48
N GLY A 413 -11.01 -2.35 -21.37
CA GLY A 413 -10.39 -1.02 -21.48
C GLY A 413 -9.10 -0.82 -20.69
N TYR A 414 -8.59 -1.82 -19.99
CA TYR A 414 -7.30 -1.74 -19.28
C TYR A 414 -6.29 -2.75 -19.83
N THR A 415 -4.99 -2.46 -19.66
CA THR A 415 -3.94 -3.45 -19.92
C THR A 415 -4.05 -4.64 -18.96
N ASN A 416 -3.35 -5.73 -19.28
CA ASN A 416 -2.90 -6.65 -18.25
C ASN A 416 -1.98 -5.90 -17.25
N PHE A 417 -1.62 -6.54 -16.13
CA PHE A 417 -0.65 -5.96 -15.21
C PHE A 417 0.64 -5.63 -15.97
N ILE A 418 1.16 -4.44 -15.71
CA ILE A 418 2.44 -4.02 -16.25
C ILE A 418 3.49 -4.88 -15.52
N PRO A 419 4.30 -5.68 -16.22
CA PRO A 419 5.34 -6.47 -15.56
C PRO A 419 6.42 -5.54 -14.98
N LEU A 420 7.11 -6.02 -13.95
CA LEU A 420 8.28 -5.34 -13.39
C LEU A 420 9.35 -5.17 -14.48
N ALA A 421 9.99 -4.00 -14.50
CA ALA A 421 11.17 -3.71 -15.31
C ALA A 421 12.46 -4.11 -14.58
N GLY A 422 12.45 -4.04 -13.25
CA GLY A 422 13.60 -4.26 -12.41
C GLY A 422 13.19 -4.71 -11.00
N CYS A 423 14.16 -5.25 -10.29
CA CYS A 423 14.00 -5.74 -8.93
C CYS A 423 15.33 -5.65 -8.20
N ILE A 424 15.31 -5.02 -7.04
CA ILE A 424 16.46 -4.98 -6.13
C ILE A 424 16.06 -5.69 -4.84
N ASP A 425 16.60 -6.90 -4.64
CA ASP A 425 16.37 -7.70 -3.43
C ASP A 425 17.09 -7.09 -2.23
N MET A 426 16.42 -7.09 -1.08
CA MET A 426 16.95 -6.59 0.20
C MET A 426 17.32 -7.73 1.17
N GLU A 427 17.50 -8.96 0.67
CA GLU A 427 17.70 -10.17 1.52
C GLU A 427 18.85 -10.05 2.53
N GLN A 428 19.93 -9.37 2.15
CA GLN A 428 21.15 -9.28 2.95
C GLN A 428 21.12 -8.12 3.95
N ASP A 429 20.01 -7.39 4.02
CA ASP A 429 19.88 -6.28 4.97
C ASP A 429 19.54 -6.81 6.37
N GLU A 430 20.55 -6.82 7.23
CA GLU A 430 20.43 -7.17 8.65
C GLU A 430 19.41 -6.28 9.38
N LEU A 431 19.13 -5.07 8.88
CA LEU A 431 18.09 -4.19 9.44
C LEU A 431 16.68 -4.77 9.30
N LEU A 432 16.44 -5.68 8.36
CA LEU A 432 15.12 -6.29 8.19
C LEU A 432 14.87 -7.43 9.18
N GLU A 433 15.91 -7.96 9.82
CA GLU A 433 15.79 -9.08 10.74
C GLU A 433 14.92 -8.73 11.95
N GLY A 434 13.90 -9.55 12.16
CA GLY A 434 12.97 -9.39 13.27
C GLY A 434 11.90 -8.32 13.08
N TYR A 435 12.00 -7.43 12.10
CA TYR A 435 11.02 -6.35 11.83
C TYR A 435 10.00 -6.69 10.75
N TYR A 436 10.26 -7.76 10.00
CA TYR A 436 9.43 -8.23 8.90
C TYR A 436 9.38 -9.74 8.84
N SER A 437 8.29 -10.27 8.30
CA SER A 437 8.13 -11.72 8.22
C SER A 437 9.13 -12.30 7.23
N ARG A 438 9.89 -13.30 7.66
CA ARG A 438 10.77 -14.12 6.82
C ARG A 438 10.03 -15.28 6.18
N PHE A 439 8.92 -15.74 6.76
CA PHE A 439 8.23 -16.93 6.27
C PHE A 439 7.02 -16.62 5.38
N GLN A 440 6.55 -15.38 5.39
CA GLN A 440 5.54 -14.93 4.45
C GLN A 440 6.18 -14.55 3.12
N THR A 441 5.55 -14.99 2.03
CA THR A 441 5.97 -14.69 0.67
C THR A 441 5.83 -13.19 0.41
N GLN A 442 6.89 -12.54 -0.08
CA GLN A 442 6.96 -11.09 -0.30
C GLN A 442 7.92 -10.73 -1.43
N GLY A 443 7.91 -9.46 -1.84
CA GLY A 443 8.84 -8.93 -2.83
C GLY A 443 8.62 -9.46 -4.25
N CYS A 444 9.56 -9.17 -5.14
CA CYS A 444 9.39 -9.30 -6.60
C CYS A 444 8.93 -10.68 -7.03
N ALA A 445 9.56 -11.73 -6.50
CA ALA A 445 9.24 -13.09 -6.88
C ALA A 445 7.82 -13.50 -6.41
N PHE A 446 7.40 -13.04 -5.24
CA PHE A 446 6.00 -13.21 -4.82
C PHE A 446 5.05 -12.37 -5.66
N THR A 447 5.39 -11.13 -6.00
CA THR A 447 4.59 -10.28 -6.89
C THR A 447 4.39 -10.93 -8.26
N LEU A 448 5.46 -11.45 -8.86
CA LEU A 448 5.42 -12.15 -10.14
C LEU A 448 4.58 -13.44 -10.06
N SER A 449 4.80 -14.25 -9.02
CA SER A 449 4.01 -15.47 -8.74
C SER A 449 2.53 -15.15 -8.53
N THR A 450 2.23 -14.11 -7.75
CA THR A 450 0.87 -13.61 -7.51
C THR A 450 0.19 -13.27 -8.82
N TYR A 451 0.92 -12.80 -9.82
CA TYR A 451 0.34 -12.50 -11.14
C TYR A 451 0.47 -13.63 -12.17
N GLY A 452 0.73 -14.86 -11.70
CA GLY A 452 0.79 -16.04 -12.55
C GLY A 452 1.91 -15.98 -13.59
N ILE A 453 2.93 -15.16 -13.34
CA ILE A 453 4.17 -15.17 -14.10
C ILE A 453 5.02 -16.26 -13.46
N ASP A 454 5.01 -17.43 -14.08
CA ASP A 454 5.70 -18.64 -13.62
C ASP A 454 7.20 -18.51 -13.90
N VAL A 455 7.92 -17.82 -13.02
CA VAL A 455 9.35 -17.58 -13.19
C VAL A 455 10.24 -18.34 -12.21
N MET A 456 9.70 -18.99 -11.18
CA MET A 456 10.52 -19.48 -10.09
C MET A 456 10.05 -20.85 -9.57
N ASP A 457 11.00 -21.78 -9.43
CA ASP A 457 10.85 -22.94 -8.55
C ASP A 457 10.37 -22.46 -7.18
N LYS A 458 9.58 -23.28 -6.46
CA LYS A 458 9.07 -22.90 -5.12
C LYS A 458 10.24 -22.56 -4.18
N PHE A 459 10.62 -21.30 -4.09
CA PHE A 459 11.52 -20.83 -3.06
C PHE A 459 10.80 -20.92 -1.72
N SER A 460 11.55 -21.31 -0.68
CA SER A 460 11.08 -21.29 0.69
C SER A 460 11.05 -19.89 1.30
N TYR A 461 11.69 -18.92 0.63
CA TYR A 461 11.93 -17.58 1.14
C TYR A 461 11.86 -16.58 -0.01
N TYR A 462 11.16 -15.47 0.21
CA TYR A 462 11.20 -14.34 -0.71
C TYR A 462 11.50 -13.09 0.12
N PRO A 463 12.63 -12.40 -0.12
CA PRO A 463 13.00 -11.23 0.65
C PRO A 463 12.10 -10.03 0.33
N PRO A 464 12.04 -9.02 1.20
CA PRO A 464 11.57 -7.71 0.81
C PRO A 464 12.40 -7.17 -0.35
N SER A 465 11.78 -6.35 -1.19
CA SER A 465 12.44 -5.85 -2.40
C SER A 465 11.98 -4.46 -2.79
N ILE A 466 12.82 -3.78 -3.56
CA ILE A 466 12.45 -2.56 -4.28
C ILE A 466 12.03 -3.00 -5.69
N GLU A 467 10.74 -2.93 -5.96
CA GLU A 467 10.13 -3.32 -7.23
C GLU A 467 10.05 -2.11 -8.16
N ILE A 468 10.62 -2.23 -9.36
CA ILE A 468 10.72 -1.11 -10.30
C ILE A 468 9.87 -1.43 -11.53
N TYR A 469 8.93 -0.54 -11.84
CA TYR A 469 8.07 -0.65 -13.01
C TYR A 469 8.63 0.13 -14.21
N PRO A 470 8.23 -0.23 -15.44
CA PRO A 470 8.54 0.55 -16.62
C PRO A 470 8.01 1.99 -16.53
N THR A 471 8.69 2.92 -17.19
CA THR A 471 8.20 4.28 -17.42
C THR A 471 6.91 4.25 -18.25
N VAL A 472 5.85 4.86 -17.74
CA VAL A 472 4.52 4.95 -18.36
C VAL A 472 4.26 6.39 -18.80
N ALA A 473 4.01 6.59 -20.10
CA ALA A 473 3.66 7.90 -20.62
C ALA A 473 2.31 8.37 -20.08
N LEU A 474 2.25 9.64 -19.70
CA LEU A 474 1.03 10.30 -19.25
C LEU A 474 0.18 10.76 -20.45
N PRO A 475 -1.14 10.95 -20.26
CA PRO A 475 -2.08 11.28 -21.34
C PRO A 475 -2.16 12.76 -21.73
#